data_AF-H2JDT3-F1
#
_entry.id   AF-H2JDT3-F1
#
_cell.length_a   1.000
_cell.length_b   1.000
_cell.length_c   1.000
_cell.angle_alpha   90.00
_cell.angle_beta   90.00
_cell.angle_gamma   90.00
#
_symmetry.space_group_name_H-M   'P 1'
#
loop_
_entity.id
_entity.type
_entity.pdbx_description
1 polymer ?
#
loop_
_entity_poly.entity_id
_entity_poly.type
_entity_poly.pdbx_seq_one_letter_code
_entity_poly.pdbx_strand_id
1 'polypeptide(L)'
;MKENYATQNHTYESLDKSSIKKLSDKVLLEKTKDTYKFLKLNEIYLKNIRDDYGKQKIAQLRVKFIRHQLELLIRECFSRGLKHGLSNYY
;
A
#
# COMPACT_ATOMS: atom_id res chain seq x y z
N MET A 1 2.56 26.02 7.07
CA MET A 1 3.58 24.95 7.07
C MET A 1 3.60 24.32 5.68
N LYS A 2 4.68 24.50 4.92
CA LYS A 2 4.88 23.76 3.67
C LYS A 2 5.43 22.40 4.06
N GLU A 3 4.56 21.40 4.18
CA GLU A 3 4.99 20.02 4.33
C GLU A 3 5.79 19.66 3.07
N ASN A 4 7.09 19.46 3.24
CA ASN A 4 7.97 18.90 2.22
C ASN A 4 7.48 17.47 1.93
N TYR A 5 6.49 17.30 1.05
CA TYR A 5 6.21 16.01 0.39
C TYR A 5 7.29 15.72 -0.66
N ALA A 6 8.56 16.00 -0.32
CA ALA A 6 9.70 15.62 -1.12
C ALA A 6 9.67 14.11 -1.23
N THR A 7 9.00 13.62 -2.28
CA THR A 7 9.40 12.51 -3.13
C THR A 7 10.36 11.55 -2.46
N GLN A 8 9.91 10.91 -1.39
CA GLN A 8 10.46 9.63 -1.01
C GLN A 8 9.92 8.69 -2.10
N ASN A 9 10.68 8.59 -3.18
CA ASN A 9 10.61 7.54 -4.19
C ASN A 9 10.95 6.21 -3.50
N HIS A 10 10.17 5.82 -2.50
CA HIS A 10 10.21 4.47 -1.98
C HIS A 10 9.50 3.63 -3.03
N THR A 11 10.29 2.97 -3.87
CA THR A 11 9.79 1.96 -4.80
C THR A 11 9.04 0.94 -3.96
N TYR A 12 7.75 0.73 -4.24
CA TYR A 12 7.02 -0.35 -3.60
C TYR A 12 7.48 -1.67 -4.21
N GLU A 13 8.05 -2.54 -3.39
CA GLU A 13 8.39 -3.89 -3.79
C GLU A 13 7.12 -4.73 -3.90
N SER A 14 6.71 -5.01 -5.13
CA SER A 14 5.56 -5.88 -5.39
C SER A 14 5.86 -7.31 -4.99
N LEU A 15 4.89 -7.96 -4.37
CA LEU A 15 4.97 -9.37 -4.02
C LEU A 15 4.01 -10.16 -4.89
N ASP A 16 4.51 -11.23 -5.49
CA ASP A 16 3.63 -12.19 -6.15
C ASP A 16 2.90 -13.05 -5.11
N LYS A 17 1.75 -13.60 -5.51
CA LYS A 17 0.89 -14.40 -4.63
C LYS A 17 1.60 -15.62 -4.03
N SER A 18 2.54 -16.23 -4.76
CA SER A 18 3.27 -17.41 -4.26
C SER A 18 4.30 -17.02 -3.19
N SER A 19 4.95 -15.86 -3.33
CA SER A 19 5.84 -15.30 -2.33
C SER A 19 5.10 -14.90 -1.06
N ILE A 20 3.91 -14.29 -1.18
CA ILE A 20 3.05 -13.94 -0.03
C ILE A 20 2.72 -15.18 0.81
N LYS A 21 2.37 -16.30 0.16
CA LYS A 21 2.06 -17.57 0.84
C LYS A 21 3.23 -18.15 1.63
N LYS A 22 4.47 -17.85 1.25
CA LYS A 22 5.67 -18.35 1.92
C LYS A 22 6.10 -17.49 3.12
N LEU A 23 5.48 -16.33 3.32
CA LEU A 23 5.80 -15.46 4.45
C LEU A 23 5.39 -16.11 5.78
N SER A 24 6.18 -15.87 6.82
CA SER A 24 5.75 -16.17 8.19
C SER A 24 4.67 -15.18 8.65
N ASP A 25 3.82 -15.57 9.58
CA ASP A 25 2.68 -14.76 10.02
C ASP A 25 3.11 -13.38 10.55
N LYS A 26 4.22 -13.32 11.30
CA LYS A 26 4.79 -12.06 11.78
C LYS A 26 5.16 -11.12 10.62
N VAL A 27 5.87 -11.64 9.63
CA VAL A 27 6.31 -10.87 8.46
C VAL A 27 5.12 -10.47 7.58
N LEU A 28 4.14 -11.34 7.43
CA LEU A 28 2.91 -11.05 6.69
C LEU A 28 2.15 -9.89 7.32
N LEU A 29 1.99 -9.87 8.65
CA LEU A 29 1.34 -8.78 9.38
C LEU A 29 2.12 -7.47 9.28
N GLU A 30 3.44 -7.53 9.40
CA GLU A 30 4.33 -6.37 9.25
C GLU A 30 4.21 -5.75 7.85
N LYS A 31 4.37 -6.57 6.81
CA LYS A 31 4.20 -6.14 5.41
C LYS A 31 2.82 -5.60 5.11
N THR A 32 1.77 -6.17 5.72
CA THR A 32 0.40 -5.67 5.60
C THR A 32 0.27 -4.25 6.16
N LYS A 33 0.83 -4.00 7.35
CA LYS A 33 0.84 -2.68 7.99
C LYS A 33 1.66 -1.66 7.20
N ASP A 34 2.84 -2.05 6.71
CA ASP A 34 3.70 -1.15 5.96
C ASP A 34 3.12 -0.81 4.59
N THR A 35 2.53 -1.79 3.91
CA THR A 35 1.79 -1.55 2.66
C THR A 35 0.62 -0.60 2.87
N TYR A 36 -0.12 -0.73 3.99
CA TYR A 36 -1.20 0.19 4.33
C TYR A 36 -0.71 1.63 4.58
N LYS A 37 0.37 1.80 5.34
CA LYS A 37 0.99 3.12 5.54
C LYS A 37 1.43 3.73 4.22
N PHE A 38 2.07 2.92 3.37
CA PHE A 38 2.53 3.34 2.05
C PHE A 38 1.38 3.77 1.14
N LEU A 39 0.27 3.02 1.15
CA LEU A 39 -0.95 3.39 0.45
C LEU A 39 -1.46 4.76 0.90
N LYS A 40 -1.52 5.02 2.21
CA LYS A 40 -2.01 6.30 2.75
C LYS A 40 -1.15 7.48 2.32
N LEU A 41 0.17 7.33 2.31
CA LEU A 41 1.08 8.35 1.79
C LEU A 41 0.81 8.66 0.31
N ASN A 42 0.58 7.63 -0.51
CA ASN A 42 0.26 7.80 -1.93
C ASN A 42 -1.13 8.42 -2.14
N GLU A 43 -2.12 8.11 -1.29
CA GLU A 43 -3.44 8.76 -1.32
C GLU A 43 -3.35 10.25 -0.98
N ILE A 44 -2.50 10.64 0.00
CA ILE A 44 -2.23 12.05 0.33
C ILE A 44 -1.54 12.75 -0.84
N TYR A 45 -0.51 12.12 -1.41
CA TYR A 45 0.19 12.67 -2.58
C TYR A 45 -0.76 12.90 -3.76
N LEU A 46 -1.61 11.92 -4.08
CA LEU A 46 -2.60 12.05 -5.16
C LEU A 46 -3.57 13.22 -4.93
N LYS A 47 -4.01 13.45 -3.69
CA LYS A 47 -4.87 14.59 -3.33
C LYS A 47 -4.17 15.93 -3.48
N ASN A 48 -2.85 15.96 -3.30
CA ASN A 48 -2.04 17.17 -3.34
C ASN A 48 -1.52 17.53 -4.74
N ILE A 49 -1.55 16.60 -5.70
CA ILE A 49 -1.23 16.92 -7.10
C ILE A 49 -2.33 17.80 -7.68
N ARG A 50 -1.97 19.05 -8.03
CA ARG A 50 -2.81 19.98 -8.79
C ARG A 50 -2.19 20.24 -10.16
N ASP A 51 -3.04 20.34 -11.17
CA ASP A 51 -2.75 20.90 -12.50
C ASP A 51 -1.69 20.20 -13.37
N ASP A 52 -1.31 18.96 -13.04
CA ASP A 52 -0.49 18.10 -13.90
C ASP A 52 -1.21 16.77 -14.15
N TYR A 53 -1.91 16.69 -15.29
CA TYR A 53 -2.68 15.51 -15.69
C TYR A 53 -1.81 14.25 -15.76
N GLY A 54 -0.57 14.36 -16.26
CA GLY A 54 0.36 13.25 -16.38
C GLY A 54 0.74 12.68 -15.00
N LYS A 55 1.17 13.56 -14.08
CA LYS A 55 1.48 13.16 -12.69
C LYS A 55 0.26 12.63 -11.97
N GLN A 56 -0.92 13.21 -12.19
CA GLN A 56 -2.16 12.74 -11.57
C GLN A 56 -2.50 11.31 -12.02
N LYS A 57 -2.38 11.00 -13.32
CA LYS A 57 -2.62 9.64 -13.83
C LYS A 57 -1.63 8.63 -13.28
N ILE A 58 -0.34 8.98 -13.21
CA ILE A 58 0.68 8.12 -12.62
C ILE A 58 0.39 7.86 -11.14
N ALA A 59 0.04 8.89 -10.37
CA ALA A 59 -0.31 8.75 -8.97
C ALA A 59 -1.58 7.90 -8.76
N GLN A 60 -2.60 8.05 -9.61
CA GLN A 60 -3.80 7.20 -9.58
C GLN A 60 -3.47 5.73 -9.82
N LEU A 61 -2.61 5.44 -10.81
CA LEU A 61 -2.16 4.07 -11.09
C LEU A 61 -1.38 3.47 -9.91
N ARG A 62 -0.48 4.25 -9.30
CA ARG A 62 0.27 3.82 -8.10
C ARG A 62 -0.67 3.48 -6.95
N VAL A 63 -1.64 4.34 -6.63
CA VAL A 63 -2.63 4.08 -5.57
C VAL A 63 -3.42 2.79 -5.85
N LYS A 64 -3.90 2.61 -7.08
CA LYS A 64 -4.62 1.38 -7.47
C LYS A 64 -3.76 0.13 -7.31
N PHE A 65 -2.50 0.21 -7.74
CA PHE A 65 -1.56 -0.90 -7.65
C PHE A 65 -1.29 -1.30 -6.19
N ILE A 66 -0.95 -0.33 -5.34
CA ILE A 66 -0.64 -0.59 -3.91
C ILE A 66 -1.88 -1.11 -3.19
N ARG A 67 -3.08 -0.60 -3.53
CA ARG A 67 -4.34 -1.10 -2.97
C ARG A 67 -4.54 -2.58 -3.31
N HIS A 68 -4.29 -2.96 -4.55
CA HIS A 68 -4.37 -4.36 -4.95
C HIS A 68 -3.36 -5.24 -4.20
N GLN A 69 -2.12 -4.77 -4.02
CA GLN A 69 -1.10 -5.48 -3.24
C GLN A 69 -1.54 -5.66 -1.77
N LEU A 70 -2.13 -4.63 -1.17
CA LEU A 70 -2.69 -4.69 0.18
C LEU A 70 -3.82 -5.72 0.27
N GLU A 71 -4.73 -5.76 -0.70
CA GLU A 71 -5.82 -6.75 -0.74
C GLU A 71 -5.28 -8.19 -0.78
N LEU A 72 -4.20 -8.44 -1.51
CA LEU A 72 -3.58 -9.78 -1.54
C LEU A 72 -3.03 -10.17 -0.17
N LEU A 73 -2.34 -9.26 0.52
CA LEU A 73 -1.80 -9.50 1.85
C LEU A 73 -2.90 -9.70 2.90
N ILE A 74 -3.96 -8.89 2.84
CA ILE A 74 -5.12 -9.01 3.73
C ILE A 74 -5.86 -10.34 3.52
N ARG A 75 -6.08 -10.74 2.26
CA ARG A 75 -6.69 -12.04 1.94
C ARG A 75 -5.87 -13.20 2.50
N GLU A 76 -4.54 -13.12 2.42
CA GLU A 76 -3.68 -14.13 3.02
C GLU A 76 -3.80 -14.12 4.55
N CYS A 77 -3.80 -12.94 5.20
CA CYS A 77 -4.03 -12.83 6.64
C CYS A 77 -5.34 -13.52 7.04
N PHE A 78 -6.44 -13.24 6.32
CA PHE A 78 -7.73 -13.87 6.56
C PHE A 78 -7.71 -15.38 6.37
N SER A 79 -7.06 -15.86 5.31
CA SER A 79 -6.95 -17.30 5.03
C SER A 79 -6.25 -18.07 6.15
N ARG A 80 -5.42 -17.38 6.95
CA ARG A 80 -4.70 -17.92 8.11
C ARG A 80 -5.36 -17.61 9.45
N GLY A 81 -6.50 -16.92 9.45
CA GLY A 81 -7.18 -16.49 10.68
C GLY A 81 -6.46 -15.36 11.45
N LEU A 82 -5.55 -14.63 10.81
CA LEU A 82 -4.79 -13.54 11.44
C LEU A 82 -5.59 -12.23 11.44
N LYS A 83 -5.63 -11.55 12.59
CA LYS A 83 -6.22 -10.20 12.71
C LYS A 83 -5.18 -9.15 12.32
N HIS A 84 -5.35 -8.51 11.16
CA HIS A 84 -4.42 -7.49 10.66
C HIS A 84 -4.55 -6.12 11.36
N GLY A 85 -5.67 -5.84 12.02
CA GLY A 85 -5.85 -4.65 12.86
C GLY A 85 -5.86 -3.32 12.10
N LEU A 86 -6.20 -3.33 10.81
CA LEU A 86 -6.28 -2.13 9.97
C LEU A 86 -7.71 -1.56 10.04
N SER A 87 -7.87 -0.40 10.67
CA SER A 87 -9.14 0.33 10.69
C SER A 87 -9.51 0.78 9.26
N ASN A 88 -10.74 0.50 8.81
CA ASN A 88 -11.29 0.72 7.45
C ASN A 88 -10.91 -0.28 6.34
N TYR A 89 -10.28 -1.42 6.65
CA TYR A 89 -10.25 -2.55 5.71
C TYR A 89 -11.01 -3.70 6.38
N TYR A 90 -12.13 -4.10 5.75
CA TYR A 90 -13.03 -5.17 6.20
C TYR A 90 -12.28 -6.44 6.54
#